data_AF-A0A7W9X5K3-F1
#
_entry.id   AF-A0A7W9X5K3-F1
#
_cell.length_a   1.000
_cell.length_b   1.000
_cell.length_c   1.000
_cell.angle_alpha   90.00
_cell.angle_beta   90.00
_cell.angle_gamma   90.00
#
_symmetry.space_group_name_H-M   'P 1'
#
loop_
_entity.id
_entity.type
_entity.pdbx_description
1 polymer ?
#
loop_
_entity_poly.entity_id
_entity_poly.type
_entity_poly.pdbx_seq_one_letter_code
_entity_poly.pdbx_strand_id
1 'polypeptide(L)'
;MKKITAQTLLIIVFWFSQSAFSFKQPLPGKSVIEKAAEATLKQHILAEADWAMKQEPVTVTAFFCSRSAGGKHDFFSEADYFWPDPKNPDGPYIDRDGMTNPDNFVEHRKAMIRFSRIIGALASAYKITGDEKYVKQAVIHFKAWFIDPETLMNPNLLFAQAVKGKYTGRNYGIIDTIHLMEVAQGVIVMENAKAMDPETAAGVKKWFAAYTNWLMTSKPGIQEKLTTNNHSTCWAMQVASFARLCNNQVVLDSMRVRYKTVLLPNQMALDGRFPLEIARTKPYGYSIFNLDAMATLCQILSTPKDNLWVFETPDGKSIKKGINYLYPFVADKSKWTLKPDVMYWDNWPVAQPFLLFGANAYDQKAWLLTWEKLDHDPQVEEVIRNLPIRNPLIWL
;
A
#
# COMPACT_ATOMS: atom_id res chain seq x y z
N MET A 1 85.52 -16.53 26.34
CA MET A 1 84.58 -15.77 25.49
C MET A 1 83.45 -16.71 25.06
N LYS A 2 82.28 -16.58 25.69
CA LYS A 2 81.10 -17.43 25.46
C LYS A 2 80.33 -16.88 24.25
N LYS A 3 80.07 -17.70 23.23
CA LYS A 3 79.13 -17.38 22.15
C LYS A 3 77.73 -17.83 22.58
N ILE A 4 76.81 -16.86 22.61
CA ILE A 4 75.39 -17.04 22.91
C ILE A 4 74.69 -17.41 21.60
N THR A 5 74.07 -18.58 21.53
CA THR A 5 73.16 -18.98 20.45
C THR A 5 71.75 -18.56 20.81
N ALA A 6 71.17 -17.66 20.01
CA ALA A 6 69.78 -17.22 20.13
C ALA A 6 68.84 -18.31 19.59
N GLN A 7 67.95 -18.82 20.42
CA GLN A 7 66.83 -19.67 20.01
C GLN A 7 65.63 -18.80 19.66
N THR A 8 65.16 -18.89 18.41
CA THR A 8 63.94 -18.23 17.93
C THR A 8 62.73 -19.03 18.39
N LEU A 9 61.87 -18.43 19.22
CA LEU A 9 60.59 -19.00 19.66
C LEU A 9 59.54 -18.75 18.56
N LEU A 10 59.03 -19.80 17.92
CA LEU A 10 57.84 -19.71 17.06
C LEU A 10 56.58 -19.76 17.93
N ILE A 11 55.80 -18.67 17.94
CA ILE A 11 54.46 -18.63 18.54
C ILE A 11 53.45 -18.98 17.46
N ILE A 12 52.81 -20.14 17.58
CA ILE A 12 51.69 -20.57 16.72
C ILE A 12 50.40 -20.06 17.38
N VAL A 13 49.73 -19.10 16.73
CA VAL A 13 48.41 -18.61 17.13
C VAL A 13 47.34 -19.47 16.46
N PHE A 14 46.62 -20.29 17.22
CA PHE A 14 45.45 -21.02 16.73
C PHE A 14 44.25 -20.08 16.64
N TRP A 15 43.79 -19.80 15.42
CA TRP A 15 42.50 -19.18 15.17
C TRP A 15 41.38 -20.23 15.33
N PHE A 16 40.65 -20.17 16.43
CA PHE A 16 39.38 -20.87 16.56
C PHE A 16 38.32 -20.14 15.74
N SER A 17 37.96 -20.70 14.58
CA SER A 17 36.75 -20.31 13.86
C SER A 17 35.53 -20.88 14.59
N GLN A 18 34.87 -20.05 15.41
CA GLN A 18 33.53 -20.38 15.87
C GLN A 18 32.58 -20.23 14.67
N SER A 19 32.18 -21.37 14.12
CA SER A 19 31.03 -21.44 13.22
C SER A 19 29.79 -21.14 14.04
N ALA A 20 29.30 -19.90 13.95
CA ALA A 20 28.00 -19.52 14.48
C ALA A 20 26.92 -20.27 13.68
N PHE A 21 26.48 -21.42 14.19
CA PHE A 21 25.24 -22.04 13.75
C PHE A 21 24.09 -21.09 14.15
N SER A 22 23.65 -20.29 13.19
CA SER A 22 22.39 -19.56 13.31
C SER A 22 21.25 -20.59 13.27
N PHE A 23 20.80 -21.00 14.45
CA PHE A 23 19.52 -21.69 14.57
C PHE A 23 18.45 -20.71 14.06
N LYS A 24 17.90 -20.98 12.86
CA LYS A 24 16.66 -20.35 12.42
C LYS A 24 15.62 -20.65 13.50
N GLN A 25 15.24 -19.63 14.28
CA GLN A 25 14.05 -19.73 15.10
C GLN A 25 12.89 -20.14 14.18
N PRO A 26 12.09 -21.17 14.53
CA PRO A 26 10.88 -21.45 13.79
C PRO A 26 10.03 -20.19 13.75
N LEU A 27 9.54 -19.85 12.55
CA LEU A 27 8.60 -18.76 12.39
C LEU A 27 7.43 -18.97 13.37
N PRO A 28 7.00 -17.95 14.13
CA PRO A 28 5.85 -18.10 15.01
C PRO A 28 4.66 -18.58 14.17
N GLY A 29 3.94 -19.60 14.67
CA GLY A 29 2.78 -20.14 13.97
C GLY A 29 1.69 -19.10 13.77
N LYS A 30 0.85 -19.28 12.73
CA LYS A 30 -0.26 -18.37 12.40
C LYS A 30 -1.13 -18.06 13.62
N SER A 31 -1.50 -16.79 13.80
CA SER A 31 -2.40 -16.36 14.88
C SER A 31 -3.80 -16.96 14.69
N VAL A 32 -4.63 -16.94 15.75
CA VAL A 32 -6.03 -17.39 15.65
C VAL A 32 -6.79 -16.53 14.62
N ILE A 33 -6.53 -15.23 14.60
CA ILE A 33 -7.15 -14.28 13.67
C ILE A 33 -6.69 -14.56 12.24
N GLU A 34 -5.40 -14.82 12.00
CA GLU A 34 -4.89 -15.16 10.67
C GLU A 34 -5.52 -16.46 10.13
N LYS A 35 -5.68 -17.48 10.99
CA LYS A 35 -6.35 -18.73 10.59
C LYS A 35 -7.82 -18.51 10.22
N ALA A 36 -8.54 -17.67 10.96
CA ALA A 36 -9.93 -17.33 10.66
C ALA A 36 -10.06 -16.51 9.36
N ALA A 37 -9.16 -15.55 9.15
CA ALA A 37 -9.10 -14.77 7.93
C ALA A 37 -8.79 -15.65 6.70
N GLU A 38 -7.84 -16.58 6.83
CA GLU A 38 -7.57 -17.57 5.77
C GLU A 38 -8.80 -18.41 5.48
N ALA A 39 -9.46 -18.96 6.51
CA ALA A 39 -10.66 -19.78 6.33
C ALA A 39 -11.79 -19.01 5.61
N THR A 40 -11.98 -17.74 5.97
CA THR A 40 -12.98 -16.84 5.36
C THR A 40 -12.68 -16.58 3.88
N LEU A 41 -11.41 -16.30 3.55
CA LEU A 41 -11.03 -15.85 2.20
C LEU A 41 -10.64 -16.98 1.25
N LYS A 42 -10.34 -18.19 1.75
CA LYS A 42 -9.68 -19.25 0.96
C LYS A 42 -10.40 -19.55 -0.36
N GLN A 43 -11.71 -19.69 -0.36
CA GLN A 43 -12.46 -19.99 -1.57
C GLN A 43 -12.39 -18.83 -2.58
N HIS A 44 -12.58 -17.59 -2.11
CA HIS A 44 -12.48 -16.39 -2.94
C HIS A 44 -11.07 -16.21 -3.51
N ILE A 45 -10.02 -16.38 -2.69
CA ILE A 45 -8.62 -16.29 -3.13
C ILE A 45 -8.33 -17.29 -4.25
N LEU A 46 -8.79 -18.53 -4.12
CA LEU A 46 -8.54 -19.55 -5.16
C LEU A 46 -9.29 -19.22 -6.46
N ALA A 47 -10.51 -18.68 -6.37
CA ALA A 47 -11.25 -18.23 -7.55
C ALA A 47 -10.58 -17.03 -8.25
N GLU A 48 -10.15 -16.01 -7.49
CA GLU A 48 -9.41 -14.88 -8.05
C GLU A 48 -8.06 -15.31 -8.62
N ALA A 49 -7.40 -16.31 -8.02
CA ALA A 49 -6.17 -16.87 -8.56
C ALA A 49 -6.41 -17.63 -9.88
N ASP A 50 -7.50 -18.39 -10.00
CA ASP A 50 -7.88 -19.03 -11.27
C ASP A 50 -8.19 -18.01 -12.37
N TRP A 51 -8.77 -16.87 -12.01
CA TRP A 51 -8.92 -15.73 -12.93
C TRP A 51 -7.55 -15.12 -13.29
N ALA A 52 -6.70 -14.86 -12.29
CA ALA A 52 -5.39 -14.25 -12.45
C ALA A 52 -4.44 -15.09 -13.33
N MET A 53 -4.52 -16.42 -13.22
CA MET A 53 -3.75 -17.36 -14.05
C MET A 53 -4.07 -17.29 -15.55
N LYS A 54 -5.19 -16.67 -15.93
CA LYS A 54 -5.63 -16.48 -17.33
C LYS A 54 -5.33 -15.09 -17.85
N GLN A 55 -4.73 -14.22 -17.04
CA GLN A 55 -4.52 -12.82 -17.39
C GLN A 55 -3.19 -12.62 -18.11
N GLU A 56 -3.24 -11.85 -19.20
CA GLU A 56 -2.03 -11.33 -19.86
C GLU A 56 -1.59 -9.99 -19.24
N PRO A 57 -0.29 -9.65 -19.29
CA PRO A 57 0.20 -8.35 -18.88
C PRO A 57 -0.38 -7.22 -19.74
N VAL A 58 -0.89 -6.18 -19.07
CA VAL A 58 -1.34 -4.93 -19.67
C VAL A 58 -0.77 -3.82 -18.78
N THR A 59 0.06 -2.96 -19.35
CA THR A 59 0.76 -1.88 -18.62
C THR A 59 0.32 -0.50 -19.12
N VAL A 60 0.95 0.56 -18.63
CA VAL A 60 0.70 1.93 -19.09
C VAL A 60 0.91 2.12 -20.59
N THR A 61 1.80 1.33 -21.21
CA THR A 61 2.13 1.49 -22.63
C THR A 61 1.03 1.00 -23.58
N ALA A 62 0.03 0.28 -23.06
CA ALA A 62 -1.11 -0.23 -23.82
C ALA A 62 -2.16 0.84 -24.14
N PHE A 63 -2.10 2.00 -23.49
CA PHE A 63 -3.11 3.04 -23.62
C PHE A 63 -2.47 4.39 -23.98
N PHE A 64 -3.20 5.18 -24.75
CA PHE A 64 -2.77 6.52 -25.16
C PHE A 64 -3.87 7.53 -24.86
N CYS A 65 -3.47 8.70 -24.35
CA CYS A 65 -4.36 9.84 -24.20
C CYS A 65 -3.72 11.04 -24.89
N SER A 66 -4.40 11.62 -25.87
CA SER A 66 -3.95 12.84 -26.56
C SER A 66 -3.86 14.07 -25.65
N ARG A 67 -4.48 14.02 -24.46
CA ARG A 67 -4.40 15.07 -23.43
C ARG A 67 -3.19 14.92 -22.50
N SER A 68 -2.47 13.80 -22.57
CA SER A 68 -1.26 13.59 -21.77
C SER A 68 -0.09 14.41 -22.31
N ALA A 69 0.68 15.00 -21.40
CA ALA A 69 1.97 15.62 -21.73
C ALA A 69 3.17 14.65 -21.55
N GLY A 70 2.91 13.43 -21.09
CA GLY A 70 3.92 12.38 -20.90
C GLY A 70 4.12 11.48 -22.11
N GLY A 71 5.20 10.70 -22.08
CA GLY A 71 5.50 9.70 -23.11
C GLY A 71 4.80 8.36 -22.87
N LYS A 72 5.03 7.40 -23.78
CA LYS A 72 4.45 6.04 -23.77
C LYS A 72 4.60 5.31 -22.41
N HIS A 73 5.71 5.53 -21.71
CA HIS A 73 6.04 4.86 -20.45
C HIS A 73 5.58 5.63 -19.21
N ASP A 74 5.01 6.83 -19.37
CA ASP A 74 4.62 7.67 -18.25
C ASP A 74 3.16 7.40 -17.82
N PHE A 75 2.94 7.31 -16.51
CA PHE A 75 1.59 7.20 -15.98
C PHE A 75 0.85 8.53 -16.12
N PHE A 76 -0.37 8.47 -16.66
CA PHE A 76 -1.25 9.62 -16.85
C PHE A 76 -2.63 9.33 -16.26
N SER A 77 -3.19 10.32 -15.58
CA SER A 77 -4.58 10.32 -15.12
C SER A 77 -5.09 11.74 -15.03
N GLU A 78 -6.40 11.92 -14.98
CA GLU A 78 -7.04 13.22 -14.78
C GLU A 78 -7.60 13.33 -13.35
N ALA A 79 -7.62 14.54 -12.82
CA ALA A 79 -8.14 14.81 -11.50
C ALA A 79 -9.66 14.55 -11.44
N ASP A 80 -10.11 13.74 -10.48
CA ASP A 80 -11.48 13.20 -10.50
C ASP A 80 -12.56 14.28 -10.43
N TYR A 81 -12.33 15.33 -9.65
CA TYR A 81 -13.37 16.30 -9.30
C TYR A 81 -13.31 17.57 -10.15
N PHE A 82 -12.55 17.57 -11.24
CA PHE A 82 -12.44 18.73 -12.13
C PHE A 82 -13.34 18.57 -13.36
N TRP A 83 -14.19 19.57 -13.58
CA TRP A 83 -15.23 19.57 -14.61
C TRP A 83 -15.10 20.77 -15.56
N PRO A 84 -15.59 20.68 -16.81
CA PRO A 84 -15.77 21.84 -17.67
C PRO A 84 -16.57 22.94 -16.96
N ASP A 85 -16.13 24.20 -17.10
CA ASP A 85 -16.88 25.35 -16.63
C ASP A 85 -18.02 25.66 -17.63
N PRO A 86 -19.31 25.55 -17.25
CA PRO A 86 -20.41 25.89 -18.15
C PRO A 86 -20.39 27.35 -18.61
N LYS A 87 -19.74 28.24 -17.86
CA LYS A 87 -19.61 29.67 -18.19
C LYS A 87 -18.43 29.96 -19.11
N ASN A 88 -17.46 29.06 -19.19
CA ASN A 88 -16.30 29.16 -20.08
C ASN A 88 -15.86 27.77 -20.54
N PRO A 89 -16.55 27.15 -21.51
CA PRO A 89 -16.30 25.75 -21.91
C PRO A 89 -14.88 25.47 -22.40
N ASP A 90 -14.22 26.49 -22.97
CA ASP A 90 -12.83 26.41 -23.45
C ASP A 90 -11.80 26.73 -22.36
N GLY A 91 -12.26 27.22 -21.21
CA GLY A 91 -11.44 27.61 -20.07
C GLY A 91 -10.93 26.45 -19.21
N PRO A 92 -10.17 26.78 -18.15
CA PRO A 92 -9.70 25.79 -17.19
C PRO A 92 -10.84 25.09 -16.46
N TYR A 93 -10.67 23.80 -16.17
CA TYR A 93 -11.67 23.05 -15.39
C TYR A 93 -11.80 23.58 -13.96
N ILE A 94 -13.00 23.42 -13.39
CA ILE A 94 -13.39 23.85 -12.04
C ILE A 94 -13.59 22.65 -11.11
N ASP A 95 -13.25 22.82 -9.83
CA ASP A 95 -13.36 21.77 -8.81
C ASP A 95 -14.80 21.60 -8.32
N ARG A 96 -15.24 20.35 -8.15
CA ARG A 96 -16.52 19.92 -7.61
C ARG A 96 -16.32 18.74 -6.66
N ASP A 97 -15.94 19.05 -5.42
CA ASP A 97 -15.50 18.04 -4.45
C ASP A 97 -16.49 16.86 -4.29
N GLY A 98 -15.98 15.64 -4.44
CA GLY A 98 -16.74 14.39 -4.32
C GLY A 98 -17.51 13.98 -5.57
N MET A 99 -17.57 14.83 -6.60
CA MET A 99 -18.28 14.54 -7.85
C MET A 99 -17.30 14.09 -8.94
N THR A 100 -17.17 12.78 -9.16
CA THR A 100 -16.25 12.23 -10.17
C THR A 100 -16.72 12.57 -11.59
N ASN A 101 -15.86 13.18 -12.39
CA ASN A 101 -16.08 13.42 -13.81
C ASN A 101 -15.95 12.11 -14.61
N PRO A 102 -17.03 11.63 -15.26
CA PRO A 102 -17.02 10.38 -16.02
C PRO A 102 -16.19 10.45 -17.30
N ASP A 103 -15.87 11.65 -17.81
CA ASP A 103 -15.11 11.84 -19.06
C ASP A 103 -13.59 11.76 -18.86
N ASN A 104 -13.15 11.55 -17.62
CA ASN A 104 -11.74 11.44 -17.28
C ASN A 104 -11.11 10.21 -17.93
N PHE A 105 -9.87 10.38 -18.38
CA PHE A 105 -9.01 9.27 -18.75
C PHE A 105 -8.60 8.49 -17.50
N VAL A 106 -9.01 7.22 -17.44
CA VAL A 106 -8.80 6.34 -16.28
C VAL A 106 -8.06 5.04 -16.61
N GLU A 107 -7.67 4.83 -17.88
CA GLU A 107 -7.16 3.53 -18.34
C GLU A 107 -5.86 3.11 -17.65
N HIS A 108 -4.91 4.03 -17.41
CA HIS A 108 -3.66 3.66 -16.70
C HIS A 108 -3.95 3.26 -15.25
N ARG A 109 -4.90 3.94 -14.59
CA ARG A 109 -5.36 3.60 -13.24
C ARG A 109 -6.03 2.23 -13.21
N LYS A 110 -6.91 1.94 -14.18
CA LYS A 110 -7.56 0.63 -14.35
C LYS A 110 -6.53 -0.47 -14.56
N ALA A 111 -5.54 -0.26 -15.42
CA ALA A 111 -4.44 -1.21 -15.65
C ALA A 111 -3.66 -1.49 -14.35
N MET A 112 -3.35 -0.46 -13.57
CA MET A 112 -2.62 -0.59 -12.31
C MET A 112 -3.43 -1.30 -11.22
N ILE A 113 -4.72 -0.98 -11.09
CA ILE A 113 -5.63 -1.70 -10.18
C ILE A 113 -5.73 -3.18 -10.59
N ARG A 114 -5.89 -3.46 -11.89
CA ARG A 114 -5.91 -4.84 -12.41
C ARG A 114 -4.62 -5.58 -12.09
N PHE A 115 -3.47 -4.94 -12.28
CA PHE A 115 -2.17 -5.51 -11.93
C PHE A 115 -2.05 -5.83 -10.44
N SER A 116 -2.46 -4.89 -9.58
CA SER A 116 -2.54 -5.08 -8.12
C SER A 116 -3.41 -6.29 -7.75
N ARG A 117 -4.61 -6.41 -8.33
CA ARG A 117 -5.51 -7.56 -8.13
C ARG A 117 -4.89 -8.89 -8.54
N ILE A 118 -4.26 -8.94 -9.72
CA ILE A 118 -3.58 -10.14 -10.22
C ILE A 118 -2.50 -10.59 -9.25
N ILE A 119 -1.59 -9.69 -8.87
CA ILE A 119 -0.48 -10.04 -7.99
C ILE A 119 -0.96 -10.39 -6.58
N GLY A 120 -1.93 -9.65 -6.05
CA GLY A 120 -2.53 -9.94 -4.75
C GLY A 120 -3.18 -11.33 -4.70
N ALA A 121 -3.93 -11.71 -5.74
CA ALA A 121 -4.55 -13.03 -5.84
C ALA A 121 -3.51 -14.16 -5.95
N LEU A 122 -2.53 -14.01 -6.85
CA LEU A 122 -1.46 -15.01 -7.04
C LEU A 122 -0.61 -15.18 -5.77
N ALA A 123 -0.22 -14.08 -5.12
CA ALA A 123 0.55 -14.12 -3.89
C ALA A 123 -0.23 -14.75 -2.73
N SER A 124 -1.54 -14.45 -2.62
CA SER A 124 -2.41 -15.05 -1.61
C SER A 124 -2.57 -16.55 -1.81
N ALA A 125 -2.79 -17.00 -3.04
CA ALA A 125 -2.89 -18.42 -3.36
C ALA A 125 -1.56 -19.14 -3.13
N TYR A 126 -0.42 -18.54 -3.48
CA TYR A 126 0.90 -19.07 -3.14
C TYR A 126 1.10 -19.17 -1.62
N LYS A 127 0.74 -18.15 -0.84
CA LYS A 127 0.84 -18.19 0.63
C LYS A 127 0.03 -19.34 1.25
N ILE A 128 -1.12 -19.69 0.68
CA ILE A 128 -1.98 -20.78 1.18
C ILE A 128 -1.49 -22.15 0.72
N THR A 129 -1.03 -22.28 -0.53
CA THR A 129 -0.82 -23.58 -1.18
C THR A 129 0.64 -23.98 -1.36
N GLY A 130 1.55 -23.00 -1.42
CA GLY A 130 2.94 -23.20 -1.81
C GLY A 130 3.14 -23.55 -3.29
N ASP A 131 2.11 -23.47 -4.14
CA ASP A 131 2.20 -23.87 -5.55
C ASP A 131 2.93 -22.81 -6.39
N GLU A 132 4.11 -23.20 -6.90
CA GLU A 132 5.01 -22.37 -7.70
C GLU A 132 4.38 -21.86 -9.01
N LYS A 133 3.28 -22.44 -9.50
CA LYS A 133 2.62 -21.95 -10.72
C LYS A 133 2.16 -20.49 -10.60
N TYR A 134 1.74 -20.06 -9.40
CA TYR A 134 1.30 -18.70 -9.16
C TYR A 134 2.46 -17.71 -9.24
N VAL A 135 3.63 -18.11 -8.75
CA VAL A 135 4.87 -17.32 -8.84
C VAL A 135 5.32 -17.20 -10.29
N LYS A 136 5.29 -18.28 -11.06
CA LYS A 136 5.61 -18.26 -12.51
C LYS A 136 4.75 -17.25 -13.25
N GLN A 137 3.44 -17.22 -12.98
CA GLN A 137 2.54 -16.25 -13.58
C GLN A 137 2.87 -14.82 -13.14
N ALA A 138 3.12 -14.60 -11.84
CA ALA A 138 3.47 -13.28 -11.32
C ALA A 138 4.73 -12.70 -11.96
N VAL A 139 5.75 -13.52 -12.21
CA VAL A 139 7.01 -13.12 -12.89
C VAL A 139 6.75 -12.51 -14.26
N ILE A 140 5.78 -13.02 -15.04
CA ILE A 140 5.42 -12.47 -16.36
C ILE A 140 4.95 -11.01 -16.21
N HIS A 141 4.06 -10.75 -15.24
CA HIS A 141 3.56 -9.40 -14.99
C HIS A 141 4.63 -8.47 -14.40
N PHE A 142 5.51 -8.98 -13.52
CA PHE A 142 6.62 -8.19 -12.98
C PHE A 142 7.59 -7.72 -14.06
N LYS A 143 7.96 -8.61 -15.00
CA LYS A 143 8.83 -8.26 -16.13
C LYS A 143 8.21 -7.16 -16.97
N ALA A 144 6.93 -7.30 -17.34
CA ALA A 144 6.25 -6.31 -18.18
C ALA A 144 6.14 -4.93 -17.51
N TRP A 145 5.75 -4.86 -16.22
CA TRP A 145 5.54 -3.57 -15.55
C TRP A 145 6.82 -2.84 -15.18
N PHE A 146 7.92 -3.54 -14.93
CA PHE A 146 9.09 -2.96 -14.25
C PHE A 146 10.42 -3.10 -14.99
N ILE A 147 10.54 -4.02 -15.95
CA ILE A 147 11.84 -4.44 -16.49
C ILE A 147 11.89 -4.33 -18.01
N ASP A 148 10.88 -4.83 -18.70
CA ASP A 148 10.85 -4.89 -20.16
C ASP A 148 10.82 -3.46 -20.75
N PRO A 149 11.83 -3.07 -21.54
CA PRO A 149 11.93 -1.72 -22.09
C PRO A 149 10.76 -1.34 -23.02
N GLU A 150 10.01 -2.31 -23.57
CA GLU A 150 8.86 -2.02 -24.45
C GLU A 150 7.57 -1.73 -23.67
N THR A 151 7.49 -2.20 -22.42
CA THR A 151 6.24 -2.20 -21.64
C THR A 151 6.34 -1.59 -20.24
N LEU A 152 7.53 -1.31 -19.73
CA LEU A 152 7.70 -0.80 -18.37
C LEU A 152 6.95 0.52 -18.13
N MET A 153 6.54 0.75 -16.88
CA MET A 153 6.14 2.08 -16.43
C MET A 153 7.38 2.81 -15.91
N ASN A 154 7.54 4.10 -16.19
CA ASN A 154 8.60 4.90 -15.58
C ASN A 154 8.36 5.06 -14.06
N PRO A 155 9.41 5.03 -13.21
CA PRO A 155 9.28 5.13 -11.75
C PRO A 155 9.06 6.59 -11.29
N ASN A 156 8.04 7.27 -11.83
CA ASN A 156 7.62 8.61 -11.47
C ASN A 156 6.15 8.88 -11.83
N LEU A 157 5.53 9.88 -11.18
CA LEU A 157 4.14 10.31 -11.42
C LEU A 157 4.06 11.78 -11.86
N LEU A 158 4.86 12.18 -12.85
CA LEU A 158 4.92 13.58 -13.30
C LEU A 158 3.62 14.08 -13.96
N PHE A 159 2.81 13.16 -14.52
CA PHE A 159 1.61 13.49 -15.31
C PHE A 159 0.31 12.95 -14.68
N ALA A 160 0.35 12.61 -13.39
CA ALA A 160 -0.80 12.09 -12.67
C ALA A 160 -1.75 13.23 -12.23
N GLN A 161 -3.05 12.96 -12.32
CA GLN A 161 -4.16 13.87 -12.02
C GLN A 161 -4.00 15.26 -12.67
N ALA A 162 -3.73 15.28 -13.96
CA ALA A 162 -3.77 16.49 -14.78
C ALA A 162 -5.13 17.21 -14.68
N VAL A 163 -5.09 18.52 -14.92
CA VAL A 163 -6.28 19.39 -14.92
C VAL A 163 -6.21 20.28 -16.15
N LYS A 164 -7.20 20.14 -17.06
CA LYS A 164 -7.30 20.94 -18.28
C LYS A 164 -7.15 22.44 -17.96
N GLY A 165 -6.22 23.09 -18.65
CA GLY A 165 -5.95 24.52 -18.52
C GLY A 165 -5.24 24.94 -17.23
N LYS A 166 -4.79 24.02 -16.37
CA LYS A 166 -4.06 24.36 -15.12
C LYS A 166 -2.76 23.58 -14.94
N TYR A 167 -2.80 22.25 -15.05
CA TYR A 167 -1.68 21.39 -14.69
C TYR A 167 -1.58 20.18 -15.62
N THR A 168 -0.36 19.83 -16.04
CA THR A 168 -0.07 18.58 -16.76
C THR A 168 0.05 17.38 -15.82
N GLY A 169 0.21 17.63 -14.51
CA GLY A 169 0.21 16.67 -13.42
C GLY A 169 0.39 17.40 -12.09
N ARG A 170 0.06 16.75 -10.97
CA ARG A 170 0.08 17.36 -9.63
C ARG A 170 0.43 16.35 -8.54
N ASN A 171 0.88 16.84 -7.39
CA ASN A 171 1.27 16.02 -6.24
C ASN A 171 0.17 15.04 -5.80
N TYR A 172 -1.10 15.49 -5.80
CA TYR A 172 -2.25 14.68 -5.41
C TYR A 172 -2.42 13.41 -6.24
N GLY A 173 -1.84 13.35 -7.45
CA GLY A 173 -1.82 12.17 -8.28
C GLY A 173 -1.01 11.01 -7.71
N ILE A 174 -0.10 11.25 -6.74
CA ILE A 174 0.65 10.19 -6.04
C ILE A 174 -0.29 9.18 -5.35
N ILE A 175 -1.52 9.57 -5.03
CA ILE A 175 -2.50 8.65 -4.47
C ILE A 175 -2.94 7.57 -5.48
N ASP A 176 -2.77 7.77 -6.79
CA ASP A 176 -3.18 6.80 -7.81
C ASP A 176 -2.34 5.50 -7.77
N THR A 177 -1.13 5.56 -7.20
CA THR A 177 -0.21 4.41 -7.09
C THR A 177 -0.27 3.64 -5.79
N ILE A 178 -1.20 3.95 -4.88
CA ILE A 178 -1.38 3.18 -3.63
C ILE A 178 -1.57 1.68 -3.89
N HIS A 179 -2.08 1.30 -5.06
CA HIS A 179 -2.27 -0.08 -5.49
C HIS A 179 -0.96 -0.85 -5.72
N LEU A 180 0.16 -0.17 -5.98
CA LEU A 180 1.48 -0.80 -6.08
C LEU A 180 1.97 -1.34 -4.74
N MET A 181 1.37 -0.95 -3.62
CA MET A 181 1.72 -1.51 -2.29
C MET A 181 1.42 -3.01 -2.22
N GLU A 182 0.27 -3.44 -2.74
CA GLU A 182 -0.08 -4.87 -2.76
C GLU A 182 0.81 -5.66 -3.72
N VAL A 183 1.23 -5.02 -4.83
CA VAL A 183 2.25 -5.59 -5.74
C VAL A 183 3.57 -5.79 -5.00
N ALA A 184 4.07 -4.77 -4.30
CA ALA A 184 5.30 -4.84 -3.52
C ALA A 184 5.20 -5.91 -2.43
N GLN A 185 4.03 -6.05 -1.79
CA GLN A 185 3.80 -7.10 -0.80
C GLN A 185 3.78 -8.50 -1.42
N GLY A 186 3.17 -8.66 -2.60
CA GLY A 186 3.21 -9.91 -3.34
C GLY A 186 4.63 -10.34 -3.68
N VAL A 187 5.50 -9.39 -4.06
CA VAL A 187 6.93 -9.67 -4.28
C VAL A 187 7.58 -10.19 -3.00
N ILE A 188 7.37 -9.55 -1.85
CA ILE A 188 7.92 -10.03 -0.55
C ILE A 188 7.49 -11.47 -0.25
N VAL A 189 6.22 -11.80 -0.51
CA VAL A 189 5.70 -13.17 -0.26
C VAL A 189 6.33 -14.20 -1.20
N MET A 190 6.65 -13.81 -2.44
CA MET A 190 7.10 -14.73 -3.49
C MET A 190 8.62 -14.71 -3.74
N GLU A 191 9.39 -13.76 -3.19
CA GLU A 191 10.78 -13.53 -3.59
C GLU A 191 11.74 -14.69 -3.33
N ASN A 192 11.41 -15.56 -2.38
CA ASN A 192 12.21 -16.74 -2.02
C ASN A 192 11.69 -18.04 -2.65
N ALA A 193 10.65 -17.97 -3.48
CA ALA A 193 10.10 -19.11 -4.20
C ALA A 193 11.07 -19.60 -5.29
N LYS A 194 11.04 -20.88 -5.62
CA LYS A 194 11.98 -21.45 -6.61
C LYS A 194 11.73 -20.92 -8.02
N ALA A 195 10.49 -20.57 -8.33
CA ALA A 195 10.11 -20.01 -9.62
C ALA A 195 10.40 -18.51 -9.76
N MET A 196 10.78 -17.82 -8.67
CA MET A 196 11.22 -16.42 -8.75
C MET A 196 12.69 -16.39 -9.17
N ASP A 197 12.97 -15.94 -10.40
CA ASP A 197 14.36 -15.73 -10.81
C ASP A 197 14.97 -14.51 -10.10
N PRO A 198 16.23 -14.59 -9.62
CA PRO A 198 16.85 -13.51 -8.86
C PRO A 198 16.98 -12.19 -9.62
N GLU A 199 17.14 -12.24 -10.94
CA GLU A 199 17.26 -11.06 -11.79
C GLU A 199 15.96 -10.26 -11.84
N THR A 200 14.81 -10.95 -11.91
CA THR A 200 13.48 -10.33 -11.84
C THR A 200 13.28 -9.68 -10.48
N ALA A 201 13.54 -10.41 -9.39
CA ALA A 201 13.40 -9.84 -8.05
C ALA A 201 14.28 -8.59 -7.87
N ALA A 202 15.52 -8.63 -8.36
CA ALA A 202 16.43 -7.48 -8.34
C ALA A 202 15.93 -6.31 -9.22
N GLY A 203 15.41 -6.59 -10.42
CA GLY A 203 14.86 -5.59 -11.33
C GLY A 203 13.64 -4.87 -10.74
N VAL A 204 12.71 -5.62 -10.14
CA VAL A 204 11.54 -5.06 -9.45
C VAL A 204 11.96 -4.20 -8.26
N LYS A 205 12.88 -4.70 -7.42
CA LYS A 205 13.41 -3.93 -6.28
C LYS A 205 14.14 -2.66 -6.73
N LYS A 206 14.87 -2.70 -7.84
CA LYS A 206 15.51 -1.52 -8.43
C LYS A 206 14.49 -0.47 -8.84
N TRP A 207 13.39 -0.89 -9.47
CA TRP A 207 12.29 0.00 -9.86
C TRP A 207 11.66 0.67 -8.62
N PHE A 208 11.29 -0.12 -7.61
CA PHE A 208 10.68 0.41 -6.38
C PHE A 208 11.65 1.30 -5.57
N ALA A 209 12.95 1.01 -5.57
CA ALA A 209 13.95 1.87 -4.96
C ALA A 209 14.04 3.22 -5.69
N ALA A 210 14.05 3.22 -7.03
CA ALA A 210 14.03 4.45 -7.82
C ALA A 210 12.76 5.27 -7.58
N TYR A 211 11.59 4.61 -7.55
CA TYR A 211 10.32 5.28 -7.30
C TYR A 211 10.22 5.84 -5.88
N THR A 212 10.69 5.10 -4.87
CA THR A 212 10.77 5.58 -3.48
C THR A 212 11.66 6.81 -3.38
N ASN A 213 12.82 6.80 -4.04
CA ASN A 213 13.69 7.99 -4.10
C ASN A 213 12.99 9.18 -4.75
N TRP A 214 12.28 8.97 -5.87
CA TRP A 214 11.50 10.02 -6.52
C TRP A 214 10.39 10.57 -5.59
N LEU A 215 9.66 9.72 -4.87
CA LEU A 215 8.65 10.14 -3.90
C LEU A 215 9.23 11.00 -2.78
N MET A 216 10.46 10.73 -2.35
CA MET A 216 11.09 11.43 -1.23
C MET A 216 11.82 12.72 -1.63
N THR A 217 12.21 12.87 -2.90
CA THR A 217 13.10 13.95 -3.35
C THR A 217 12.52 14.85 -4.42
N SER A 218 11.53 14.38 -5.21
CA SER A 218 10.93 15.18 -6.26
C SER A 218 10.04 16.29 -5.68
N LYS A 219 9.86 17.37 -6.45
CA LYS A 219 8.93 18.46 -6.10
C LYS A 219 7.51 17.96 -5.78
N PRO A 220 6.82 17.19 -6.65
CA PRO A 220 5.48 16.68 -6.33
C PRO A 220 5.51 15.71 -5.14
N GLY A 221 6.55 14.89 -4.98
CA GLY A 221 6.71 14.01 -3.83
C GLY A 221 6.78 14.76 -2.50
N ILE A 222 7.59 15.82 -2.44
CA ILE A 222 7.71 16.69 -1.26
C ILE A 222 6.39 17.43 -1.00
N GLN A 223 5.71 17.91 -2.04
CA GLN A 223 4.41 18.57 -1.90
C GLN A 223 3.36 17.63 -1.30
N GLU A 224 3.27 16.39 -1.79
CA GLU A 224 2.32 15.39 -1.27
C GLU A 224 2.63 15.03 0.18
N LYS A 225 3.92 14.79 0.48
CA LYS A 225 4.40 14.56 1.84
C LYS A 225 3.92 15.63 2.81
N LEU A 226 3.93 16.90 2.40
CA LEU A 226 3.63 18.06 3.23
C LEU A 226 2.13 18.42 3.31
N THR A 227 1.25 17.68 2.63
CA THR A 227 -0.20 17.81 2.86
C THR A 227 -0.57 17.44 4.29
N THR A 228 -1.76 17.84 4.73
CA THR A 228 -2.20 17.71 6.14
C THR A 228 -3.30 16.67 6.36
N ASN A 229 -3.80 16.05 5.29
CA ASN A 229 -4.90 15.08 5.32
C ASN A 229 -4.41 13.70 4.84
N ASN A 230 -5.36 12.83 4.48
CA ASN A 230 -5.13 11.49 3.95
C ASN A 230 -4.05 11.38 2.86
N HIS A 231 -3.82 12.41 2.03
CA HIS A 231 -2.76 12.39 1.02
C HIS A 231 -1.36 12.17 1.63
N SER A 232 -1.05 12.82 2.76
CA SER A 232 0.24 12.64 3.43
C SER A 232 0.38 11.27 4.10
N THR A 233 -0.76 10.70 4.54
CA THR A 233 -0.84 9.32 5.04
C THR A 233 -0.60 8.33 3.91
N CYS A 234 -1.24 8.53 2.75
CA CYS A 234 -1.09 7.71 1.56
C CYS A 234 0.32 7.77 0.96
N TRP A 235 0.96 8.94 1.00
CA TRP A 235 2.38 9.08 0.66
C TRP A 235 3.26 8.25 1.60
N ALA A 236 3.04 8.36 2.92
CA ALA A 236 3.86 7.67 3.90
C ALA A 236 3.69 6.14 3.84
N MET A 237 2.47 5.64 3.63
CA MET A 237 2.23 4.20 3.53
C MET A 237 2.87 3.59 2.27
N GLN A 238 2.89 4.32 1.15
CA GLN A 238 3.60 3.91 -0.06
C GLN A 238 5.11 3.84 0.20
N VAL A 239 5.70 4.92 0.73
CA VAL A 239 7.15 4.96 1.05
C VAL A 239 7.53 3.85 2.03
N ALA A 240 6.74 3.60 3.07
CA ALA A 240 6.97 2.52 4.02
C ALA A 240 6.89 1.13 3.36
N SER A 241 5.88 0.88 2.52
CA SER A 241 5.68 -0.39 1.83
C SER A 241 6.85 -0.70 0.88
N PHE A 242 7.28 0.27 0.10
CA PHE A 242 8.36 0.09 -0.87
C PHE A 242 9.72 0.00 -0.20
N ALA A 243 9.95 0.79 0.86
CA ALA A 243 11.14 0.65 1.69
C ALA A 243 11.25 -0.72 2.35
N ARG A 244 10.12 -1.33 2.76
CA ARG A 244 10.09 -2.70 3.29
C ARG A 244 10.54 -3.71 2.24
N LEU A 245 10.01 -3.65 1.02
CA LEU A 245 10.44 -4.52 -0.08
C LEU A 245 11.95 -4.40 -0.36
N CYS A 246 12.49 -3.18 -0.29
CA CYS A 246 13.90 -2.91 -0.53
C CYS A 246 14.79 -3.11 0.70
N ASN A 247 14.26 -3.57 1.84
CA ASN A 247 14.98 -3.69 3.11
C ASN A 247 15.70 -2.39 3.55
N ASN A 248 15.10 -1.23 3.25
CA ASN A 248 15.68 0.08 3.57
C ASN A 248 15.29 0.53 4.98
N GLN A 249 16.05 0.07 5.98
CA GLN A 249 15.77 0.32 7.39
C GLN A 249 15.78 1.83 7.75
N VAL A 250 16.67 2.62 7.14
CA VAL A 250 16.76 4.07 7.39
C VAL A 250 15.44 4.77 7.01
N VAL A 251 14.88 4.42 5.85
CA VAL A 251 13.59 4.98 5.43
C VAL A 251 12.46 4.49 6.33
N LEU A 252 12.43 3.21 6.71
CA LEU A 252 11.42 2.66 7.62
C LEU A 252 11.44 3.36 8.99
N ASP A 253 12.63 3.60 9.57
CA ASP A 253 12.77 4.31 10.84
C ASP A 253 12.29 5.76 10.72
N SER A 254 12.61 6.43 9.61
CA SER A 254 12.10 7.78 9.35
C SER A 254 10.57 7.83 9.25
N MET A 255 9.93 6.76 8.72
CA MET A 255 8.47 6.67 8.64
C MET A 255 7.84 6.39 10.00
N ARG A 256 8.47 5.59 10.88
CA ARG A 256 8.04 5.44 12.29
C ARG A 256 8.06 6.78 13.01
N VAL A 257 9.13 7.55 12.86
CA VAL A 257 9.24 8.89 13.44
C VAL A 257 8.13 9.80 12.89
N ARG A 258 7.95 9.84 11.57
CA ARG A 258 6.92 10.66 10.92
C ARG A 258 5.51 10.30 11.39
N TYR A 259 5.20 9.02 11.55
CA TYR A 259 3.92 8.57 12.09
C TYR A 259 3.66 9.16 13.48
N LYS A 260 4.66 9.05 14.37
CA LYS A 260 4.56 9.47 15.78
C LYS A 260 4.56 10.98 15.98
N THR A 261 5.24 11.74 15.12
CA THR A 261 5.47 13.19 15.33
C THR A 261 4.70 14.09 14.36
N VAL A 262 4.23 13.55 13.23
CA VAL A 262 3.56 14.35 12.19
C VAL A 262 2.16 13.82 11.87
N LEU A 263 2.01 12.53 11.56
CA LEU A 263 0.74 12.03 11.03
C LEU A 263 -0.32 11.89 12.13
N LEU A 264 -0.15 10.95 13.05
CA LEU A 264 -1.13 10.69 14.10
C LEU A 264 -1.44 11.93 14.96
N PRO A 265 -0.46 12.65 15.54
CA PRO A 265 -0.76 13.77 16.44
C PRO A 265 -1.47 14.96 15.77
N ASN A 266 -1.20 15.22 14.49
CA ASN A 266 -1.74 16.40 13.80
C ASN A 266 -3.02 16.11 13.00
N GLN A 267 -3.26 14.86 12.59
CA GLN A 267 -4.46 14.51 11.83
C GLN A 267 -5.62 14.00 12.68
N MET A 268 -5.34 13.36 13.83
CA MET A 268 -6.38 12.79 14.68
C MET A 268 -6.80 13.77 15.79
N ALA A 269 -8.09 13.90 16.04
CA ALA A 269 -8.66 14.60 17.20
C ALA A 269 -8.65 13.72 18.46
N LEU A 270 -8.84 14.32 19.64
CA LEU A 270 -8.79 13.61 20.93
C LEU A 270 -9.85 12.51 21.09
N ASP A 271 -10.90 12.53 20.29
CA ASP A 271 -11.98 11.54 20.25
C ASP A 271 -11.80 10.45 19.18
N GLY A 272 -10.66 10.43 18.47
CA GLY A 272 -10.34 9.44 17.45
C GLY A 272 -10.77 9.81 16.03
N ARG A 273 -11.48 10.93 15.84
CA ARG A 273 -11.87 11.41 14.51
C ARG A 273 -10.67 11.95 13.73
N PHE A 274 -10.77 11.95 12.40
CA PHE A 274 -9.87 12.71 11.53
C PHE A 274 -10.61 13.93 10.97
N PRO A 275 -10.44 15.14 11.55
CA PRO A 275 -11.29 16.30 11.26
C PRO A 275 -11.34 16.72 9.78
N LEU A 276 -10.21 16.63 9.07
CA LEU A 276 -10.16 17.00 7.65
C LEU A 276 -10.91 16.02 6.75
N GLU A 277 -11.13 14.80 7.21
CA GLU A 277 -11.81 13.75 6.44
C GLU A 277 -13.33 13.81 6.66
N ILE A 278 -13.76 14.03 7.90
CA ILE A 278 -15.18 14.21 8.22
C ILE A 278 -15.76 15.54 7.70
N ALA A 279 -14.91 16.50 7.33
CA ALA A 279 -15.33 17.77 6.76
C ALA A 279 -15.63 17.70 5.24
N ARG A 280 -15.35 16.55 4.60
CA ARG A 280 -15.51 16.36 3.15
C ARG A 280 -16.96 16.07 2.77
N THR A 281 -17.24 16.12 1.47
CA THR A 281 -18.57 15.76 0.91
C THR A 281 -18.85 14.25 0.96
N LYS A 282 -17.84 13.42 1.22
CA LYS A 282 -17.95 11.98 1.47
C LYS A 282 -17.37 11.59 2.84
N PRO A 283 -17.91 12.12 3.95
CA PRO A 283 -17.26 12.03 5.25
C PRO A 283 -17.12 10.59 5.77
N TYR A 284 -17.99 9.66 5.36
CA TYR A 284 -17.91 8.26 5.76
C TYR A 284 -16.80 7.53 5.01
N GLY A 285 -16.81 7.61 3.67
CA GLY A 285 -15.77 7.04 2.82
C GLY A 285 -14.38 7.58 3.14
N TYR A 286 -14.21 8.89 3.33
CA TYR A 286 -12.91 9.47 3.70
C TYR A 286 -12.44 9.06 5.10
N SER A 287 -13.36 8.89 6.06
CA SER A 287 -13.02 8.40 7.41
C SER A 287 -12.51 6.96 7.37
N ILE A 288 -13.18 6.09 6.61
CA ILE A 288 -12.76 4.71 6.36
C ILE A 288 -11.38 4.70 5.70
N PHE A 289 -11.25 5.41 4.58
CA PHE A 289 -10.05 5.38 3.75
C PHE A 289 -8.80 5.81 4.52
N ASN A 290 -8.86 6.94 5.25
CA ASN A 290 -7.69 7.40 6.01
C ASN A 290 -7.39 6.47 7.21
N LEU A 291 -8.41 5.88 7.85
CA LEU A 291 -8.19 4.94 8.94
C LEU A 291 -7.52 3.65 8.44
N ASP A 292 -7.92 3.13 7.28
CA ASP A 292 -7.25 1.99 6.65
C ASP A 292 -5.79 2.30 6.30
N ALA A 293 -5.51 3.50 5.78
CA ALA A 293 -4.15 3.95 5.49
C ALA A 293 -3.29 4.04 6.76
N MET A 294 -3.83 4.59 7.85
CA MET A 294 -3.14 4.67 9.15
C MET A 294 -2.92 3.28 9.78
N ALA A 295 -3.92 2.40 9.73
CA ALA A 295 -3.80 1.02 10.23
C ALA A 295 -2.77 0.21 9.41
N THR A 296 -2.71 0.44 8.10
CA THR A 296 -1.72 -0.17 7.21
C THR A 296 -0.30 0.30 7.56
N LEU A 297 -0.11 1.58 7.89
CA LEU A 297 1.17 2.08 8.42
C LEU A 297 1.57 1.35 9.70
N CYS A 298 0.64 1.16 10.64
CA CYS A 298 0.91 0.38 11.85
C CYS A 298 1.32 -1.06 11.51
N GLN A 299 0.65 -1.70 10.55
CA GLN A 299 0.96 -3.06 10.11
C GLN A 299 2.35 -3.17 9.46
N ILE A 300 2.76 -2.20 8.64
CA ILE A 300 4.06 -2.21 7.96
C ILE A 300 5.21 -1.89 8.90
N LEU A 301 5.02 -0.89 9.77
CA LEU A 301 6.11 -0.28 10.52
C LEU A 301 6.30 -0.88 11.91
N SER A 302 5.32 -1.57 12.48
CA SER A 302 5.47 -2.13 13.83
C SER A 302 6.52 -3.24 13.86
N THR A 303 7.31 -3.26 14.93
CA THR A 303 8.28 -4.30 15.27
C THR A 303 8.11 -4.66 16.74
N PRO A 304 8.70 -5.77 17.24
CA PRO A 304 8.68 -6.08 18.67
C PRO A 304 9.27 -4.98 19.56
N LYS A 305 10.20 -4.17 19.04
CA LYS A 305 10.87 -3.09 19.80
C LYS A 305 10.17 -1.73 19.65
N ASP A 306 9.47 -1.53 18.54
CA ASP A 306 8.74 -0.29 18.24
C ASP A 306 7.40 -0.65 17.60
N ASN A 307 6.37 -0.77 18.43
CA ASN A 307 5.05 -1.21 18.03
C ASN A 307 4.08 -0.02 17.96
N LEU A 308 3.66 0.35 16.75
CA LEU A 308 2.76 1.47 16.53
C LEU A 308 1.31 1.17 16.90
N TRP A 309 0.92 -0.11 17.03
CA TRP A 309 -0.41 -0.48 17.52
C TRP A 309 -0.62 -0.11 18.99
N VAL A 310 0.44 -0.09 19.80
CA VAL A 310 0.36 0.33 21.22
C VAL A 310 0.91 1.73 21.47
N PHE A 311 1.31 2.44 20.40
CA PHE A 311 1.74 3.81 20.50
C PHE A 311 0.56 4.73 20.80
N GLU A 312 0.77 5.64 21.76
CA GLU A 312 -0.16 6.68 22.15
C GLU A 312 0.59 8.00 22.31
N THR A 313 0.02 9.09 21.82
CA THR A 313 0.57 10.44 22.02
C THR A 313 0.35 10.89 23.47
N PRO A 314 1.09 11.90 23.98
CA PRO A 314 0.90 12.39 25.35
C PRO A 314 -0.53 12.86 25.68
N ASP A 315 -1.30 13.30 24.68
CA ASP A 315 -2.70 13.71 24.79
C ASP A 315 -3.70 12.57 24.50
N GLY A 316 -3.23 11.33 24.35
CA GLY A 316 -4.06 10.13 24.29
C GLY A 316 -4.57 9.73 22.90
N LYS A 317 -3.99 10.24 21.80
CA LYS A 317 -4.35 9.80 20.45
C LYS A 317 -3.62 8.49 20.13
N SER A 318 -4.36 7.51 19.63
CA SER A 318 -3.83 6.19 19.27
C SER A 318 -4.64 5.60 18.12
N ILE A 319 -4.05 4.69 17.33
CA ILE A 319 -4.79 4.03 16.24
C ILE A 319 -5.98 3.24 16.78
N LYS A 320 -5.85 2.65 17.98
CA LYS A 320 -6.96 1.99 18.69
C LYS A 320 -8.13 2.93 18.92
N LYS A 321 -7.88 4.19 19.26
CA LYS A 321 -8.92 5.20 19.45
C LYS A 321 -9.63 5.52 18.14
N GLY A 322 -8.89 5.63 17.03
CA GLY A 322 -9.50 5.78 15.70
C GLY A 322 -10.41 4.61 15.31
N ILE A 323 -9.97 3.37 15.54
CA ILE A 323 -10.78 2.17 15.30
C ILE A 323 -12.02 2.16 16.20
N ASN A 324 -11.88 2.44 17.49
CA ASN A 324 -13.01 2.51 18.42
C ASN A 324 -14.04 3.57 18.04
N TYR A 325 -13.60 4.71 17.51
CA TYR A 325 -14.50 5.74 17.00
C TYR A 325 -15.31 5.25 15.80
N LEU A 326 -14.63 4.66 14.79
CA LEU A 326 -15.29 4.36 13.52
C LEU A 326 -16.06 3.02 13.53
N TYR A 327 -15.61 2.04 14.33
CA TYR A 327 -16.17 0.69 14.39
C TYR A 327 -17.69 0.64 14.56
N PRO A 328 -18.33 1.39 15.49
CA PRO A 328 -19.78 1.37 15.66
C PRO A 328 -20.56 1.70 14.38
N PHE A 329 -20.01 2.56 13.52
CA PHE A 329 -20.64 2.98 12.26
C PHE A 329 -20.33 2.02 11.11
N VAL A 330 -19.27 1.22 11.20
CA VAL A 330 -18.97 0.15 10.23
C VAL A 330 -19.77 -1.11 10.57
N ALA A 331 -19.92 -1.43 11.85
CA ALA A 331 -20.78 -2.52 12.30
C ALA A 331 -22.28 -2.23 12.06
N ASP A 332 -22.68 -0.96 12.09
CA ASP A 332 -24.05 -0.52 11.87
C ASP A 332 -24.08 0.89 11.25
N LYS A 333 -24.17 0.94 9.92
CA LYS A 333 -24.17 2.19 9.15
C LYS A 333 -25.32 3.14 9.51
N SER A 334 -26.43 2.62 10.04
CA SER A 334 -27.57 3.45 10.46
C SER A 334 -27.26 4.40 11.62
N LYS A 335 -26.17 4.12 12.37
CA LYS A 335 -25.71 4.97 13.48
C LYS A 335 -24.89 6.18 13.03
N TRP A 336 -24.52 6.27 11.75
CA TRP A 336 -23.75 7.40 11.25
C TRP A 336 -24.51 8.72 11.43
N THR A 337 -23.91 9.69 12.10
CA THR A 337 -24.59 10.93 12.53
C THR A 337 -24.30 12.13 11.62
N LEU A 338 -23.31 12.04 10.74
CA LEU A 338 -22.99 13.10 9.77
C LEU A 338 -23.82 12.91 8.49
N LYS A 339 -23.71 13.89 7.58
CA LYS A 339 -24.36 13.79 6.27
C LYS A 339 -23.88 12.52 5.54
N PRO A 340 -24.79 11.82 4.84
CA PRO A 340 -24.42 10.78 3.91
C PRO A 340 -23.46 11.28 2.84
N ASP A 341 -22.61 10.38 2.34
CA ASP A 341 -21.69 10.66 1.25
C ASP A 341 -22.46 11.07 -0.02
N VAL A 342 -22.03 12.15 -0.68
CA VAL A 342 -22.71 12.66 -1.90
C VAL A 342 -22.71 11.67 -3.08
N MET A 343 -21.77 10.71 -3.07
CA MET A 343 -21.74 9.58 -3.99
C MET A 343 -21.23 8.34 -3.25
N TYR A 344 -21.69 7.16 -3.67
CA TYR A 344 -21.25 5.84 -3.18
C TYR A 344 -21.56 5.53 -1.71
N TRP A 345 -22.48 6.27 -1.08
CA TRP A 345 -22.96 6.01 0.29
C TRP A 345 -23.40 4.55 0.50
N ASP A 346 -24.12 3.99 -0.47
CA ASP A 346 -24.68 2.64 -0.39
C ASP A 346 -23.64 1.53 -0.61
N ASN A 347 -22.45 1.88 -1.12
CA ASN A 347 -21.38 0.92 -1.42
C ASN A 347 -20.38 0.73 -0.27
N TRP A 348 -20.49 1.53 0.79
CA TRP A 348 -19.72 1.38 2.02
C TRP A 348 -20.58 0.80 3.15
N PRO A 349 -19.98 0.13 4.15
CA PRO A 349 -18.58 -0.31 4.21
C PRO A 349 -18.37 -1.64 3.48
N VAL A 350 -17.11 -1.95 3.20
CA VAL A 350 -16.64 -3.28 2.74
C VAL A 350 -15.73 -3.89 3.80
N ALA A 351 -15.12 -5.05 3.56
CA ALA A 351 -14.25 -5.75 4.50
C ALA A 351 -12.94 -4.98 4.80
N GLN A 352 -13.05 -3.92 5.62
CA GLN A 352 -11.98 -2.94 5.80
C GLN A 352 -10.73 -3.52 6.50
N PRO A 353 -9.53 -3.29 5.98
CA PRO A 353 -8.25 -3.72 6.56
C PRO A 353 -8.07 -3.35 8.03
N PHE A 354 -8.50 -2.16 8.46
CA PHE A 354 -8.33 -1.72 9.85
C PHE A 354 -9.03 -2.65 10.85
N LEU A 355 -10.13 -3.30 10.47
CA LEU A 355 -10.83 -4.26 11.32
C LEU A 355 -10.01 -5.52 11.51
N LEU A 356 -9.52 -6.11 10.43
CA LEU A 356 -8.75 -7.35 10.49
C LEU A 356 -7.39 -7.13 11.17
N PHE A 357 -6.65 -6.09 10.76
CA PHE A 357 -5.36 -5.77 11.37
C PHE A 357 -5.51 -5.38 12.84
N GLY A 358 -6.52 -4.58 13.17
CA GLY A 358 -6.85 -4.25 14.56
C GLY A 358 -7.26 -5.47 15.37
N ALA A 359 -8.07 -6.38 14.81
CA ALA A 359 -8.46 -7.62 15.47
C ALA A 359 -7.25 -8.48 15.81
N ASN A 360 -6.29 -8.59 14.89
CA ASN A 360 -5.04 -9.32 15.10
C ASN A 360 -4.13 -8.63 16.14
N ALA A 361 -4.04 -7.30 16.12
CA ALA A 361 -3.18 -6.54 17.03
C ALA A 361 -3.70 -6.47 18.48
N TYR A 362 -5.03 -6.52 18.68
CA TYR A 362 -5.65 -6.32 20.00
C TYR A 362 -6.52 -7.49 20.49
N ASP A 363 -6.49 -8.63 19.80
CA ASP A 363 -7.33 -9.81 20.07
C ASP A 363 -8.84 -9.48 20.14
N GLN A 364 -9.30 -8.61 19.23
CA GLN A 364 -10.69 -8.11 19.21
C GLN A 364 -11.58 -8.97 18.31
N LYS A 365 -12.16 -10.02 18.89
CA LYS A 365 -13.07 -10.95 18.18
C LYS A 365 -14.25 -10.26 17.51
N ALA A 366 -14.81 -9.21 18.11
CA ALA A 366 -15.95 -8.49 17.54
C ALA A 366 -15.61 -7.79 16.22
N TRP A 367 -14.38 -7.27 16.09
CA TRP A 367 -13.90 -6.64 14.86
C TRP A 367 -13.68 -7.67 13.76
N LEU A 368 -13.12 -8.84 14.09
CA LEU A 368 -13.01 -9.96 13.16
C LEU A 368 -14.39 -10.42 12.68
N LEU A 369 -15.33 -10.69 13.58
CA LEU A 369 -16.69 -11.14 13.24
C LEU A 369 -17.46 -10.12 12.38
N THR A 370 -17.16 -8.83 12.53
CA THR A 370 -17.71 -7.79 11.66
C THR A 370 -17.07 -7.85 10.29
N TRP A 371 -15.73 -7.89 10.22
CA TRP A 371 -14.98 -8.00 8.98
C TRP A 371 -15.38 -9.23 8.14
N GLU A 372 -15.59 -10.39 8.78
CA GLU A 372 -16.01 -11.63 8.10
C GLU A 372 -17.35 -11.49 7.38
N LYS A 373 -18.26 -10.65 7.88
CA LYS A 373 -19.62 -10.45 7.32
C LYS A 373 -19.70 -9.38 6.25
N LEU A 374 -18.69 -8.52 6.14
CA LEU A 374 -18.67 -7.43 5.18
C LEU A 374 -18.31 -7.95 3.78
N ASP A 375 -18.57 -7.12 2.77
CA ASP A 375 -18.28 -7.47 1.38
C ASP A 375 -16.77 -7.58 1.14
N HIS A 376 -16.31 -8.75 0.67
CA HIS A 376 -14.92 -9.04 0.34
C HIS A 376 -14.61 -8.90 -1.16
N ASP A 377 -15.62 -8.68 -2.00
CA ASP A 377 -15.47 -8.55 -3.46
C ASP A 377 -16.28 -7.37 -4.00
N PRO A 378 -15.94 -6.12 -3.59
CA PRO A 378 -16.67 -4.95 -4.06
C PRO A 378 -16.48 -4.74 -5.55
N GLN A 379 -17.59 -4.52 -6.25
CA GLN A 379 -17.61 -4.34 -7.71
C GLN A 379 -17.54 -2.88 -8.17
N VAL A 380 -17.72 -1.92 -7.26
CA VAL A 380 -17.78 -0.49 -7.60
C VAL A 380 -16.38 0.10 -7.74
N GLU A 381 -16.07 0.68 -8.90
CA GLU A 381 -14.73 1.23 -9.22
C GLU A 381 -14.21 2.21 -8.17
N GLU A 382 -15.06 3.11 -7.65
CA GLU A 382 -14.67 4.04 -6.58
C GLU A 382 -14.23 3.31 -5.31
N VAL A 383 -15.01 2.31 -4.88
CA VAL A 383 -14.73 1.55 -3.67
C VAL A 383 -13.45 0.76 -3.84
N ILE A 384 -13.30 0.08 -4.99
CA ILE A 384 -12.08 -0.65 -5.36
C ILE A 384 -10.88 0.29 -5.29
N ARG A 385 -10.95 1.49 -5.87
CA ARG A 385 -9.87 2.47 -5.88
C ARG A 385 -9.51 2.96 -4.47
N ASN A 386 -10.47 3.07 -3.57
CA ASN A 386 -10.25 3.50 -2.19
C ASN A 386 -10.00 2.31 -1.23
N LEU A 387 -9.80 1.10 -1.75
CA LEU A 387 -9.42 -0.08 -0.96
C LEU A 387 -8.05 -0.60 -1.46
N PRO A 388 -6.92 0.01 -1.07
CA PRO A 388 -5.61 -0.39 -1.58
C PRO A 388 -5.14 -1.76 -1.10
N ILE A 389 -5.65 -2.23 0.04
CA ILE A 389 -5.35 -3.54 0.63
C ILE A 389 -6.61 -4.42 0.46
N ARG A 390 -6.64 -5.25 -0.58
CA ARG A 390 -7.76 -6.15 -0.91
C ARG A 390 -7.45 -7.59 -0.56
N ASN A 391 -6.17 -7.92 -0.53
CA ASN A 391 -5.66 -9.25 -0.20
C ASN A 391 -4.97 -9.20 1.17
N PRO A 392 -5.68 -9.02 2.29
CA PRO A 392 -5.05 -8.77 3.59
C PRO A 392 -4.23 -9.96 4.11
N LEU A 393 -4.46 -11.19 3.63
CA LEU A 393 -3.75 -12.36 4.09
C LEU A 393 -2.23 -12.30 3.80
N ILE A 394 -1.81 -11.67 2.70
CA ILE A 394 -0.38 -11.50 2.42
C ILE A 394 0.31 -10.47 3.32
N TRP A 395 -0.44 -9.75 4.16
CA TRP A 395 0.07 -8.76 5.12
C TRP A 395 0.15 -9.27 6.56
N LEU A 396 -0.48 -10.42 6.84
CA LEU A 396 -0.49 -11.08 8.15
C LEU A 396 0.72 -12.00 8.36
#